data_AF-A0A2E8VCJ3-F1
#
_entry.id   AF-A0A2E8VCJ3-F1
#
_cell.length_a   1.000
_cell.length_b   1.000
_cell.length_c   1.000
_cell.angle_alpha   90.00
_cell.angle_beta   90.00
_cell.angle_gamma   90.00
#
_symmetry.space_group_name_H-M   'P 1'
#
loop_
_entity.id
_entity.type
_entity.pdbx_description
1 polymer ?
#
loop_
_entity_poly.entity_id
_entity_poly.type
_entity_poly.pdbx_seq_one_letter_code
_entity_poly.pdbx_strand_id
1 'polypeptide(L)'
;MTDQTLLSTGLLTLIILILAAISIWQVAKIFQMSQPRIESTEIAGDKDNRFNGKLMLAFLFFIYILTFYSFWSWGDVLLPESSSEHGYIYDNLMWVSFAVIFFVQTITQALLHYFAYKYHGREGQKALFYPDNMKLEIAWTIIPAIVLAVIILYGLYTWSKIMMFEENDDALVVELYAQQFNWKARYAGDDGVLGDANVRFLQDFDGRNLVGIDYTDPNGYDDVVVQELHLPVNRDVIFKMRSQDVLHSAYMP
;
A
#
# COMPACT_ATOMS: atom_id res chain seq x y z
N MET A 1 -26.82 31.64 77.01
CA MET A 1 -27.27 32.58 75.95
C MET A 1 -26.68 32.26 74.57
N THR A 2 -25.69 31.35 74.48
CA THR A 2 -24.93 31.02 73.25
C THR A 2 -25.60 29.98 72.34
N ASP A 3 -26.36 29.02 72.88
CA ASP A 3 -26.94 27.93 72.07
C ASP A 3 -28.13 28.37 71.20
N GLN A 4 -28.96 29.28 71.69
CA GLN A 4 -30.14 29.77 70.96
C GLN A 4 -29.74 30.69 69.79
N THR A 5 -28.67 31.47 69.97
CA THR A 5 -28.06 32.26 68.91
C THR A 5 -27.40 31.37 67.86
N LEU A 6 -26.66 30.33 68.26
CA LEU A 6 -26.06 29.33 67.36
C LEU A 6 -27.11 28.58 66.52
N LEU A 7 -28.23 28.17 67.13
CA LEU A 7 -29.38 27.57 66.45
C LEU A 7 -30.03 28.54 65.46
N SER A 8 -30.22 29.81 65.84
CA SER A 8 -30.81 30.82 64.96
C SER A 8 -29.91 31.19 63.77
N THR A 9 -28.59 31.31 63.99
CA THR A 9 -27.63 31.54 62.90
C THR A 9 -27.50 30.31 62.02
N GLY A 10 -27.49 29.11 62.58
CA GLY A 10 -27.46 27.86 61.81
C GLY A 10 -28.69 27.70 60.92
N LEU A 11 -29.88 28.04 61.43
CA LEU A 11 -31.12 28.05 60.64
C LEU A 11 -31.07 29.09 59.52
N LEU A 12 -30.58 30.29 59.81
CA LEU A 12 -30.47 31.36 58.81
C LEU A 12 -29.46 31.00 57.71
N THR A 13 -28.31 30.43 58.08
CA THR A 13 -27.30 29.92 57.14
C THR A 13 -27.87 28.79 56.29
N LEU A 14 -28.64 27.86 56.87
CA LEU A 14 -29.30 26.79 56.13
C LEU A 14 -30.30 27.34 55.11
N ILE A 15 -31.12 28.31 55.50
CA ILE A 15 -32.09 28.96 54.60
C ILE A 15 -31.36 29.67 53.45
N ILE A 16 -30.28 30.40 53.74
CA ILE A 16 -29.48 31.08 52.72
C ILE A 16 -28.87 30.07 51.75
N LEU A 17 -28.34 28.94 52.23
CA LEU A 17 -27.78 27.89 51.39
C LEU A 17 -28.85 27.24 50.49
N ILE A 18 -30.05 26.99 51.03
CA ILE A 18 -31.17 26.46 50.26
C ILE A 18 -31.59 27.46 49.17
N LEU A 19 -31.72 28.74 49.50
CA LEU A 19 -32.06 29.78 48.53
C LEU A 19 -30.99 29.93 47.45
N ALA A 20 -29.71 29.91 47.83
CA ALA A 20 -28.60 29.95 46.88
C ALA A 20 -28.63 28.73 45.93
N ALA A 21 -28.88 27.52 46.45
CA ALA A 21 -29.02 26.32 45.64
C ALA A 21 -30.20 26.40 44.67
N ILE A 22 -31.36 26.92 45.11
CA ILE A 22 -32.52 27.15 44.25
C ILE A 22 -32.21 28.17 43.17
N SER A 23 -31.54 29.29 43.50
CA SER A 23 -31.15 30.30 42.52
C SER A 23 -30.18 29.75 41.48
N ILE A 24 -29.18 28.97 41.88
CA ILE A 24 -28.25 28.30 40.96
C ILE A 24 -29.01 27.33 40.06
N TRP A 25 -29.94 26.53 40.60
CA TRP A 25 -30.77 25.62 39.84
C TRP A 25 -31.68 26.34 38.82
N GLN A 26 -32.27 27.48 39.22
CA GLN A 26 -33.09 28.31 38.32
C GLN A 26 -32.27 28.91 37.19
N VAL A 27 -31.08 29.46 37.48
CA VAL A 27 -30.19 30.03 36.45
C VAL A 27 -29.72 28.94 35.48
N ALA A 28 -29.35 27.77 35.97
CA ALA A 28 -28.98 26.62 35.13
C ALA A 28 -30.15 26.19 34.21
N LYS A 29 -31.37 26.19 34.74
CA LYS A 29 -32.58 25.85 33.97
C LYS A 29 -32.93 26.90 32.92
N ILE A 30 -32.75 28.19 33.23
CA ILE A 30 -32.90 29.29 32.27
C ILE A 30 -31.86 29.14 31.16
N PHE A 31 -30.60 28.83 31.49
CA PHE A 31 -29.55 28.59 30.49
C PHE A 31 -29.87 27.40 29.58
N GLN A 32 -30.40 26.30 30.13
CA GLN A 32 -30.86 25.16 29.34
C GLN A 32 -32.05 25.52 28.42
N MET A 33 -32.96 26.38 28.87
CA MET A 33 -34.10 26.84 28.07
C MET A 33 -33.72 27.95 27.06
N SER A 34 -32.66 28.71 27.32
CA SER A 34 -32.15 29.75 26.42
C SER A 34 -31.25 29.20 25.33
N GLN A 35 -30.73 27.98 25.50
CA GLN A 35 -30.14 27.27 24.37
C GLN A 35 -31.23 27.07 23.33
N PRO A 36 -31.00 27.47 22.06
CA PRO A 36 -31.95 27.17 21.00
C PRO A 36 -32.21 25.67 21.02
N ARG A 37 -33.48 25.24 20.97
CA ARG A 37 -33.83 23.82 20.86
C ARG A 37 -32.97 23.22 19.76
N ILE A 38 -31.96 22.44 20.15
CA ILE A 38 -31.26 21.57 19.23
C ILE A 38 -32.29 20.48 18.99
N GLU A 39 -33.08 20.63 17.94
CA GLU A 39 -33.86 19.50 17.43
C GLU A 39 -32.82 18.46 16.99
N SER A 40 -32.46 17.57 17.90
CA SER A 40 -31.66 16.39 17.58
C SER A 40 -32.60 15.40 16.88
N THR A 41 -32.98 15.72 15.65
CA THR A 41 -33.64 14.76 14.78
C THR A 41 -32.60 13.75 14.35
N GLU A 42 -32.93 12.45 14.37
CA GLU A 42 -32.07 11.41 13.78
C GLU A 42 -31.93 11.58 12.24
N ILE A 43 -32.77 12.44 11.66
CA ILE A 43 -32.82 12.74 10.24
C ILE A 43 -31.97 13.99 9.97
N ALA A 44 -31.00 13.88 9.06
CA ALA A 44 -30.15 14.98 8.64
C ALA A 44 -30.95 16.04 7.86
N GLY A 45 -30.84 17.30 8.28
CA GLY A 45 -31.52 18.43 7.64
C GLY A 45 -30.72 19.07 6.51
N ASP A 46 -31.29 20.12 5.90
CA ASP A 46 -30.66 20.88 4.81
C ASP A 46 -29.29 21.49 5.16
N LYS A 47 -29.13 21.91 6.41
CA LYS A 47 -27.87 22.48 6.90
C LYS A 47 -26.79 21.41 6.98
N ASP A 48 -27.13 20.23 7.48
CA ASP A 48 -26.22 19.09 7.63
C ASP A 48 -25.78 18.59 6.26
N ASN A 49 -26.72 18.40 5.33
CA ASN A 49 -26.43 17.94 3.97
C ASN A 49 -25.51 18.91 3.21
N ARG A 50 -25.76 20.22 3.34
CA ARG A 50 -24.90 21.25 2.73
C ARG A 50 -23.50 21.27 3.35
N PHE A 51 -23.41 21.10 4.66
CA PHE A 51 -22.13 21.04 5.36
C PHE A 51 -21.34 19.80 4.93
N ASN A 52 -21.96 18.61 4.96
CA ASN A 52 -21.36 17.37 4.49
C ASN A 52 -20.94 17.44 3.02
N GLY A 53 -21.74 18.05 2.15
CA GLY A 53 -21.36 18.29 0.76
C GLY A 53 -20.08 19.13 0.63
N LYS A 54 -19.93 20.20 1.42
CA LYS A 54 -18.70 21.01 1.45
C LYS A 54 -17.52 20.21 2.01
N LEU A 55 -17.74 19.40 3.05
CA LEU A 55 -16.71 18.53 3.61
C LEU A 55 -16.21 17.51 2.58
N MET A 56 -17.09 16.97 1.73
CA MET A 56 -16.67 16.07 0.64
C MET A 56 -15.72 16.78 -0.35
N LEU A 57 -15.98 18.02 -0.73
CA LEU A 57 -15.00 18.77 -1.55
C LEU A 57 -13.71 19.07 -0.79
N ALA A 58 -13.80 19.48 0.48
CA ALA A 58 -12.61 19.72 1.29
C ALA A 58 -11.75 18.44 1.40
N PHE A 59 -12.39 17.29 1.56
CA PHE A 59 -11.75 15.99 1.60
C PHE A 59 -11.09 15.63 0.27
N LEU A 60 -11.73 15.92 -0.87
CA LEU A 60 -11.11 15.77 -2.20
C LEU A 60 -9.80 16.56 -2.32
N PHE A 61 -9.81 17.84 -1.95
CA PHE A 61 -8.60 18.66 -1.99
C PHE A 61 -7.53 18.12 -1.03
N PHE A 62 -7.94 17.72 0.17
CA PHE A 62 -7.04 17.11 1.15
C PHE A 62 -6.35 15.86 0.58
N ILE A 63 -7.09 14.91 -0.01
CA ILE A 63 -6.49 13.68 -0.56
C ILE A 63 -5.57 13.98 -1.75
N TYR A 64 -5.87 14.98 -2.57
CA TYR A 64 -5.02 15.36 -3.71
C TYR A 64 -3.74 16.08 -3.27
N ILE A 65 -3.85 16.99 -2.31
CA ILE A 65 -2.69 17.64 -1.70
C ILE A 65 -1.80 16.60 -1.04
N LEU A 66 -2.39 15.67 -0.27
CA LEU A 66 -1.65 14.59 0.36
C LEU A 66 -0.96 13.70 -0.67
N THR A 67 -1.67 13.29 -1.73
CA THR A 67 -1.10 12.47 -2.80
C THR A 67 0.07 13.19 -3.48
N PHE A 68 -0.10 14.45 -3.85
CA PHE A 68 0.95 15.25 -4.47
C PHE A 68 2.17 15.40 -3.53
N TYR A 69 1.92 15.71 -2.25
CA TYR A 69 2.97 15.83 -1.25
C TYR A 69 3.74 14.51 -1.08
N SER A 70 3.05 13.37 -1.11
CA SER A 70 3.69 12.06 -1.00
C SER A 70 4.62 11.77 -2.18
N PHE A 71 4.19 12.03 -3.41
CA PHE A 71 5.04 11.86 -4.59
C PHE A 71 6.21 12.84 -4.61
N TRP A 72 6.00 14.06 -4.13
CA TRP A 72 7.07 15.06 -4.05
C TRP A 72 8.12 14.70 -3.00
N SER A 73 7.67 14.24 -1.83
CA SER A 73 8.54 14.02 -0.66
C SER A 73 9.22 12.66 -0.66
N TRP A 74 8.60 11.66 -1.30
CA TRP A 74 9.01 10.25 -1.24
C TRP A 74 9.01 9.58 -2.61
N GLY A 75 9.11 10.35 -3.71
CA GLY A 75 9.21 9.79 -5.05
C GLY A 75 10.53 9.05 -5.29
N ASP A 76 11.60 9.47 -4.62
CA ASP A 76 12.96 8.93 -4.70
C ASP A 76 13.12 7.59 -3.96
N VAL A 77 12.20 7.25 -3.04
CA VAL A 77 12.24 5.99 -2.29
C VAL A 77 11.35 4.90 -2.88
N LEU A 78 10.68 5.15 -4.02
CA LEU A 78 9.71 4.22 -4.59
C LEU A 78 10.39 2.97 -5.18
N LEU A 79 11.39 3.17 -6.03
CA LEU A 79 12.25 2.12 -6.57
C LEU A 79 13.68 2.68 -6.67
N PRO A 80 14.72 1.85 -6.43
CA PRO A 80 16.09 2.24 -6.73
C PRO A 80 16.29 2.40 -8.25
N GLU A 81 17.43 2.95 -8.62
CA GLU A 81 17.81 3.02 -10.03
C GLU A 81 18.05 1.62 -10.59
N SER A 82 17.35 1.27 -11.67
CA SER A 82 17.47 -0.03 -12.32
C SER A 82 18.92 -0.30 -12.74
N SER A 83 19.47 -1.39 -12.22
CA SER A 83 20.84 -1.83 -12.50
C SER A 83 20.93 -2.95 -13.55
N SER A 84 19.84 -3.23 -14.27
CA SER A 84 19.80 -4.22 -15.37
C SER A 84 18.92 -3.75 -16.52
N GLU A 85 19.08 -4.35 -17.72
CA GLU A 85 18.17 -4.08 -18.84
C GLU A 85 16.73 -4.55 -18.54
N HIS A 86 16.58 -5.67 -17.82
CA HIS A 86 15.28 -6.18 -17.42
C HIS A 86 14.54 -5.25 -16.46
N GLY A 87 15.27 -4.67 -15.50
CA GLY A 87 14.71 -3.69 -14.55
C GLY A 87 14.12 -2.48 -15.26
N TYR A 88 14.82 -1.93 -16.26
CA TYR A 88 14.32 -0.78 -17.03
C TYR A 88 13.00 -1.07 -17.75
N ILE A 89 12.90 -2.25 -18.36
CA ILE A 89 11.68 -2.69 -19.06
C ILE A 89 10.53 -2.87 -18.06
N TYR A 90 10.81 -3.48 -16.91
CA TYR A 90 9.84 -3.68 -15.84
C TYR A 90 9.36 -2.35 -15.24
N ASP A 91 10.27 -1.43 -14.94
CA ASP A 91 9.98 -0.11 -14.39
C ASP A 91 9.11 0.70 -15.35
N ASN A 92 9.39 0.64 -16.66
CA ASN A 92 8.55 1.32 -17.64
C ASN A 92 7.12 0.77 -17.67
N LEU A 93 6.95 -0.56 -17.58
CA LEU A 93 5.62 -1.18 -17.44
C LEU A 93 4.91 -0.69 -16.18
N MET A 94 5.62 -0.60 -15.04
CA MET A 94 5.08 -0.06 -13.80
C MET A 94 4.64 1.40 -13.96
N TRP A 95 5.50 2.27 -14.52
CA TRP A 95 5.19 3.70 -14.68
C TRP A 95 4.02 3.95 -15.63
N VAL A 96 3.93 3.21 -16.74
CA VAL A 96 2.76 3.24 -17.63
C VAL A 96 1.49 2.81 -16.87
N SER A 97 1.56 1.73 -16.08
CA SER A 97 0.42 1.25 -15.28
C SER A 97 -0.01 2.28 -14.24
N PHE A 98 0.95 2.89 -13.55
CA PHE A 98 0.71 3.98 -12.60
C PHE A 98 0.05 5.17 -13.27
N ALA A 99 0.54 5.62 -14.42
CA ALA A 99 -0.05 6.75 -15.14
C ALA A 99 -1.53 6.49 -15.47
N VAL A 100 -1.87 5.29 -15.96
CA VAL A 100 -3.26 4.93 -16.26
C VAL A 100 -4.12 4.89 -15.00
N ILE A 101 -3.65 4.22 -13.93
CA ILE A 101 -4.40 4.08 -12.67
C ILE A 101 -4.63 5.46 -12.05
N PHE A 102 -3.58 6.28 -11.92
CA PHE A 102 -3.69 7.61 -11.33
C PHE A 102 -4.57 8.54 -12.16
N PHE A 103 -4.52 8.45 -13.49
CA PHE A 103 -5.43 9.22 -14.35
C PHE A 103 -6.89 8.86 -14.09
N VAL A 104 -7.24 7.56 -14.14
CA VAL A 104 -8.62 7.10 -13.94
C VAL A 104 -9.10 7.38 -12.52
N GLN A 105 -8.27 7.09 -11.51
CA GLN A 105 -8.55 7.38 -10.09
C GLN A 105 -8.78 8.89 -9.88
N THR A 106 -7.95 9.77 -10.41
CA THR A 106 -8.09 11.23 -10.25
C THR A 106 -9.39 11.74 -10.87
N ILE A 107 -9.78 11.24 -12.03
CA ILE A 107 -11.05 11.65 -12.64
C ILE A 107 -12.23 11.11 -11.82
N THR A 108 -12.18 9.84 -11.44
CA THR A 108 -13.28 9.16 -10.73
C THR A 108 -13.49 9.77 -9.34
N GLN A 109 -12.42 10.00 -8.58
CA GLN A 109 -12.48 10.66 -7.28
C GLN A 109 -13.03 12.07 -7.37
N ALA A 110 -12.59 12.86 -8.36
CA ALA A 110 -13.12 14.19 -8.58
C ALA A 110 -14.63 14.18 -8.86
N LEU A 111 -15.09 13.26 -9.74
CA LEU A 111 -16.51 13.14 -10.07
C LEU A 111 -17.36 12.71 -8.87
N LEU A 112 -16.92 11.72 -8.10
CA LEU A 112 -17.64 11.24 -6.92
C LEU A 112 -17.84 12.33 -5.87
N HIS A 113 -16.77 13.05 -5.53
CA HIS A 113 -16.83 14.13 -4.54
C HIS A 113 -17.60 15.35 -5.08
N TYR A 114 -17.45 15.67 -6.37
CA TYR A 114 -18.24 16.72 -7.02
C TYR A 114 -19.73 16.40 -7.00
N PHE A 115 -20.14 15.16 -7.27
CA PHE A 115 -21.54 14.76 -7.22
C PHE A 115 -22.10 14.77 -5.80
N ALA A 116 -21.34 14.30 -4.81
CA ALA A 116 -21.73 14.42 -3.41
C ALA A 116 -21.96 15.88 -2.98
N TYR A 117 -21.13 16.81 -3.47
CA TYR A 117 -21.29 18.24 -3.21
C TYR A 117 -22.46 18.87 -3.98
N LYS A 118 -22.57 18.62 -5.28
CA LYS A 118 -23.56 19.25 -6.16
C LYS A 118 -24.97 18.75 -5.89
N TYR A 119 -25.11 17.44 -5.68
CA TYR A 119 -26.37 16.74 -5.54
C TYR A 119 -26.64 16.29 -4.09
N HIS A 120 -26.08 16.99 -3.10
CA HIS A 120 -26.44 16.78 -1.69
C HIS A 120 -27.95 16.90 -1.48
N GLY A 121 -28.49 16.14 -0.52
CA GLY A 121 -29.92 16.12 -0.21
C GLY A 121 -30.46 17.50 0.15
N ARG A 122 -31.64 17.85 -0.38
CA ARG A 122 -32.38 19.05 -0.01
C ARG A 122 -33.84 18.70 0.30
N GLU A 123 -34.36 19.27 1.36
CA GLU A 123 -35.74 19.10 1.80
C GLU A 123 -36.70 19.52 0.68
N GLY A 124 -37.68 18.66 0.39
CA GLY A 124 -38.64 18.85 -0.69
C GLY A 124 -38.09 18.61 -2.10
N GLN A 125 -36.78 18.44 -2.30
CA GLN A 125 -36.21 18.10 -3.59
C GLN A 125 -36.30 16.58 -3.84
N LYS A 126 -37.00 16.20 -4.91
CA LYS A 126 -37.04 14.80 -5.35
C LYS A 126 -35.81 14.50 -6.23
N ALA A 127 -35.21 13.33 -6.03
CA ALA A 127 -34.14 12.85 -6.88
C ALA A 127 -34.68 12.62 -8.31
N LEU A 128 -33.85 12.95 -9.31
CA LEU A 128 -34.15 12.60 -10.69
C LEU A 128 -34.09 11.07 -10.82
N PHE A 129 -35.21 10.46 -11.21
CA PHE A 129 -35.22 9.04 -11.55
C PHE A 129 -34.73 8.87 -12.99
N TYR A 130 -33.49 8.40 -13.13
CA TYR A 130 -32.84 8.12 -14.40
C TYR A 130 -32.18 6.74 -14.30
N PRO A 131 -32.91 5.67 -14.63
CA PRO A 131 -32.51 4.31 -14.27
C PRO A 131 -31.45 3.71 -15.20
N ASP A 132 -31.43 4.09 -16.48
CA ASP A 132 -30.55 3.48 -17.47
C ASP A 132 -30.06 4.47 -18.53
N ASN A 133 -28.89 4.16 -19.07
CA ASN A 133 -28.38 4.78 -20.29
C ASN A 133 -27.46 3.79 -21.00
N MET A 134 -28.06 3.05 -21.93
CA MET A 134 -27.35 2.05 -22.74
C MET A 134 -26.05 2.57 -23.37
N LYS A 135 -26.01 3.83 -23.84
CA LYS A 135 -24.79 4.39 -24.46
C LYS A 135 -23.67 4.58 -23.44
N LEU A 136 -24.01 5.06 -22.25
CA LEU A 136 -23.05 5.26 -21.16
C LEU A 136 -22.57 3.93 -20.59
N GLU A 137 -23.50 2.98 -20.44
CA GLU A 137 -23.22 1.62 -20.00
C GLU A 137 -22.25 0.89 -20.94
N ILE A 138 -22.49 0.98 -22.24
CA ILE A 138 -21.58 0.44 -23.25
C ILE A 138 -20.21 1.12 -23.15
N ALA A 139 -20.17 2.45 -23.03
CA ALA A 139 -18.91 3.20 -22.96
C ALA A 139 -18.06 2.80 -21.75
N TRP A 140 -18.64 2.77 -20.54
CA TRP A 140 -17.89 2.39 -19.33
C TRP A 140 -17.61 0.89 -19.22
N THR A 141 -18.15 0.06 -20.10
CA THR A 141 -17.85 -1.38 -20.13
C THR A 141 -16.74 -1.66 -21.14
N ILE A 142 -16.87 -1.11 -22.35
CA ILE A 142 -15.92 -1.35 -23.45
C ILE A 142 -14.59 -0.64 -23.18
N ILE A 143 -14.60 0.62 -22.72
CA ILE A 143 -13.35 1.37 -22.53
C ILE A 143 -12.45 0.67 -21.49
N PRO A 144 -12.92 0.32 -20.27
CA PRO A 144 -12.07 -0.40 -19.32
C PRO A 144 -11.63 -1.78 -19.82
N ALA A 145 -12.51 -2.51 -20.51
CA ALA A 145 -12.16 -3.81 -21.09
C ALA A 145 -11.01 -3.70 -22.09
N ILE A 146 -11.05 -2.72 -23.00
CA ILE A 146 -9.97 -2.47 -23.98
C ILE A 146 -8.68 -2.03 -23.27
N VAL A 147 -8.76 -1.07 -22.35
CA VAL A 147 -7.58 -0.57 -21.62
C VAL A 147 -6.91 -1.71 -20.84
N LEU A 148 -7.70 -2.52 -20.14
CA LEU A 148 -7.19 -3.67 -19.40
C LEU A 148 -6.56 -4.71 -20.33
N ALA A 149 -7.21 -5.02 -21.46
CA ALA A 149 -6.65 -5.94 -22.45
C ALA A 149 -5.28 -5.46 -22.97
N VAL A 150 -5.15 -4.17 -23.28
CA VAL A 150 -3.87 -3.58 -23.73
C VAL A 150 -2.79 -3.70 -22.65
N ILE A 151 -3.10 -3.36 -21.40
CA ILE A 151 -2.14 -3.46 -20.28
C ILE A 151 -1.73 -4.91 -20.04
N ILE A 152 -2.67 -5.86 -20.07
CA ILE A 152 -2.39 -7.29 -19.90
C ILE A 152 -1.48 -7.80 -21.03
N LEU A 153 -1.77 -7.45 -22.29
CA LEU A 153 -0.94 -7.84 -23.42
C LEU A 153 0.47 -7.24 -23.32
N TYR A 154 0.58 -5.98 -22.91
CA TYR A 154 1.87 -5.33 -22.69
C TYR A 154 2.66 -5.99 -21.55
N GLY A 155 1.98 -6.33 -20.45
CA GLY A 155 2.57 -7.06 -19.33
C GLY A 155 3.04 -8.46 -19.73
N LEU A 156 2.23 -9.21 -20.49
CA LEU A 156 2.59 -10.54 -20.98
C LEU A 156 3.77 -10.50 -21.95
N TYR A 157 3.80 -9.51 -22.86
CA TYR A 157 4.94 -9.29 -23.75
C TYR A 157 6.22 -8.99 -22.96
N THR A 158 6.13 -8.09 -21.96
CA THR A 158 7.26 -7.75 -21.07
C THR A 158 7.75 -8.98 -20.30
N TRP A 159 6.83 -9.74 -19.72
CA TRP A 159 7.14 -10.98 -19.01
C TRP A 159 7.83 -11.99 -19.93
N SER A 160 7.30 -12.20 -21.13
CA SER A 160 7.89 -13.12 -22.12
C SER A 160 9.29 -12.67 -22.52
N LYS A 161 9.51 -11.38 -22.75
CA LYS A 161 10.84 -10.84 -23.09
C LYS A 161 11.87 -11.03 -21.98
N ILE A 162 11.45 -10.98 -20.71
CA ILE A 162 12.36 -11.15 -19.56
C ILE A 162 12.60 -12.64 -19.27
N MET A 163 11.54 -13.46 -19.30
CA MET A 163 11.60 -14.86 -18.86
C MET A 163 12.00 -15.84 -19.98
N MET A 164 11.84 -15.47 -21.25
CA MET A 164 12.28 -16.28 -22.39
C MET A 164 13.57 -15.67 -22.94
N PHE A 165 14.69 -16.02 -22.33
CA PHE A 165 16.02 -15.69 -22.84
C PHE A 165 16.59 -16.89 -23.60
N GLU A 166 17.41 -16.61 -24.61
CA GLU A 166 18.24 -17.63 -25.23
C GLU A 166 19.47 -17.86 -24.35
N GLU A 167 19.84 -19.13 -24.12
CA GLU A 167 21.06 -19.44 -23.41
C GLU A 167 22.26 -18.93 -24.22
N ASN A 168 23.01 -18.01 -23.62
CA ASN A 168 24.23 -17.47 -24.17
C ASN A 168 25.40 -18.27 -23.61
N ASP A 169 26.14 -18.97 -24.47
CA ASP A 169 27.30 -19.79 -24.08
C ASP A 169 28.39 -18.97 -23.37
N ASP A 170 28.44 -17.64 -23.58
CA ASP A 170 29.39 -16.73 -22.92
C ASP A 170 28.87 -16.18 -21.57
N ALA A 171 27.63 -16.49 -21.17
CA ALA A 171 27.04 -16.01 -19.93
C ALA A 171 27.76 -16.57 -18.70
N LEU A 172 27.88 -15.76 -17.65
CA LEU A 172 28.39 -16.22 -16.36
C LEU A 172 27.30 -17.03 -15.65
N VAL A 173 27.54 -18.31 -15.43
CA VAL A 173 26.60 -19.18 -14.70
C VAL A 173 26.91 -19.14 -13.21
N VAL A 174 25.92 -18.76 -12.40
CA VAL A 174 26.04 -18.64 -10.95
C VAL A 174 24.91 -19.41 -10.28
N GLU A 175 25.23 -20.29 -9.34
CA GLU A 175 24.24 -20.83 -8.43
C GLU A 175 24.10 -19.94 -7.19
N LEU A 176 22.89 -19.50 -6.87
CA LEU A 176 22.54 -18.96 -5.56
C LEU A 176 21.95 -20.08 -4.69
N TYR A 177 22.67 -20.40 -3.62
CA TYR A 177 22.33 -21.46 -2.69
C TYR A 177 21.78 -20.88 -1.38
N ALA A 178 20.50 -21.14 -1.12
CA ALA A 178 19.75 -20.64 0.03
C ALA A 178 19.74 -21.65 1.19
N GLN A 179 19.83 -21.15 2.42
CA GLN A 179 19.72 -21.92 3.67
C GLN A 179 19.16 -21.05 4.80
N GLN A 180 18.63 -21.64 5.87
CA GLN A 180 18.17 -20.90 7.06
C GLN A 180 19.37 -20.51 7.96
N PHE A 181 19.71 -19.24 8.17
CA PHE A 181 19.35 -18.02 7.42
C PHE A 181 20.63 -17.42 6.84
N ASN A 182 21.05 -17.92 5.69
CA ASN A 182 22.27 -17.52 5.00
C ASN A 182 22.16 -17.81 3.50
N TRP A 183 22.99 -17.14 2.72
CA TRP A 183 23.17 -17.37 1.29
C TRP A 183 24.63 -17.69 1.00
N LYS A 184 24.85 -18.57 0.03
CA LYS A 184 26.15 -18.81 -0.59
C LYS A 184 25.96 -18.71 -2.10
N ALA A 185 27.04 -18.42 -2.82
CA ALA A 185 27.05 -18.53 -4.26
C ALA A 185 28.13 -19.51 -4.71
N ARG A 186 27.95 -20.12 -5.88
CA ARG A 186 29.05 -20.74 -6.60
C ARG A 186 29.05 -20.34 -8.06
N TYR A 187 30.22 -20.04 -8.59
CA TYR A 187 30.43 -19.78 -10.01
C TYR A 187 30.77 -21.09 -10.69
N ALA A 188 30.19 -21.31 -11.88
CA ALA A 188 30.76 -22.27 -12.81
C ALA A 188 32.20 -21.85 -13.15
N GLY A 189 33.09 -22.82 -13.35
CA GLY A 189 34.48 -22.55 -13.69
C GLY A 189 34.68 -22.18 -15.15
N ASP A 190 35.82 -22.54 -15.70
CA ASP A 190 36.22 -22.18 -17.07
C ASP A 190 35.39 -22.93 -18.12
N ASP A 191 34.78 -24.05 -17.73
CA ASP A 191 33.89 -24.84 -18.60
C ASP A 191 32.48 -24.26 -18.74
N GLY A 192 32.10 -23.28 -17.91
CA GLY A 192 30.79 -22.64 -17.89
C GLY A 192 29.66 -23.54 -17.38
N VAL A 193 29.97 -24.72 -16.84
CA VAL A 193 28.98 -25.71 -16.40
C VAL A 193 29.11 -25.95 -14.90
N LEU A 194 28.03 -25.74 -14.16
CA LEU A 194 27.99 -26.10 -12.74
C LEU A 194 27.96 -27.61 -12.58
N GLY A 195 28.83 -28.14 -11.72
CA GLY A 195 28.78 -29.54 -11.32
C GLY A 195 27.47 -29.91 -10.60
N ASP A 196 27.09 -31.18 -10.73
CA ASP A 196 25.97 -31.78 -10.01
C ASP A 196 26.11 -31.54 -8.51
N ALA A 197 24.99 -31.24 -7.85
CA ALA A 197 24.98 -30.98 -6.42
C ALA A 197 23.71 -31.49 -5.74
N ASN A 198 23.87 -31.99 -4.53
CA ASN A 198 22.79 -32.49 -3.71
C ASN A 198 23.04 -32.21 -2.23
N VAL A 199 21.96 -31.89 -1.50
CA VAL A 199 22.00 -31.66 -0.04
C VAL A 199 22.56 -32.86 0.74
N ARG A 200 22.53 -34.06 0.18
CA ARG A 200 23.10 -35.28 0.78
C ARG A 200 24.63 -35.23 0.92
N PHE A 201 25.30 -34.49 0.04
CA PHE A 201 26.76 -34.39 0.02
C PHE A 201 27.30 -33.33 0.99
N LEU A 202 26.42 -32.61 1.70
CA LEU A 202 26.84 -31.58 2.66
C LEU A 202 27.72 -32.11 3.79
N GLN A 203 27.59 -33.39 4.15
CA GLN A 203 28.40 -34.03 5.21
C GLN A 203 29.75 -34.56 4.71
N ASP A 204 30.00 -34.51 3.40
CA ASP A 204 31.26 -34.96 2.83
C ASP A 204 32.42 -34.08 3.31
N PHE A 205 33.61 -34.68 3.36
CA PHE A 205 34.85 -34.03 3.79
C PHE A 205 34.76 -33.35 5.16
N ASP A 206 34.10 -34.02 6.12
CA ASP A 206 33.85 -33.52 7.48
C ASP A 206 33.02 -32.23 7.49
N GLY A 207 32.01 -32.13 6.62
CA GLY A 207 31.12 -30.97 6.54
C GLY A 207 31.71 -29.76 5.81
N ARG A 208 32.82 -29.94 5.07
CA ARG A 208 33.44 -28.86 4.28
C ARG A 208 32.79 -28.64 2.93
N ASN A 209 31.94 -29.56 2.47
CA ASN A 209 31.17 -29.39 1.24
C ASN A 209 29.99 -28.42 1.46
N LEU A 210 30.28 -27.13 1.32
CA LEU A 210 29.39 -26.05 1.78
C LEU A 210 28.08 -25.91 1.01
N VAL A 211 27.99 -26.45 -0.21
CA VAL A 211 26.81 -26.39 -1.08
C VAL A 211 26.42 -27.77 -1.64
N GLY A 212 27.13 -28.83 -1.25
CA GLY A 212 26.81 -30.21 -1.59
C GLY A 212 27.19 -30.60 -3.02
N ILE A 213 28.33 -30.15 -3.53
CA ILE A 213 28.84 -30.52 -4.87
C ILE A 213 29.18 -32.01 -4.89
N ASP A 214 28.77 -32.74 -5.91
CA ASP A 214 29.16 -34.13 -6.12
C ASP A 214 30.63 -34.19 -6.56
N TYR A 215 31.50 -34.77 -5.73
CA TYR A 215 32.93 -34.87 -6.02
C TYR A 215 33.26 -35.85 -7.16
N THR A 216 32.28 -36.61 -7.65
CA THR A 216 32.45 -37.54 -8.76
C THR A 216 32.15 -36.91 -10.12
N ASP A 217 31.53 -35.72 -10.15
CA ASP A 217 31.26 -34.97 -11.38
C ASP A 217 32.46 -34.08 -11.75
N PRO A 218 33.10 -34.31 -12.91
CA PRO A 218 34.21 -33.49 -13.37
C PRO A 218 33.89 -32.00 -13.56
N ASN A 219 32.63 -31.64 -13.89
CA ASN A 219 32.24 -30.23 -14.06
C ASN A 219 32.24 -29.47 -12.72
N GLY A 220 32.26 -30.17 -11.58
CA GLY A 220 32.33 -29.54 -10.26
C GLY A 220 33.75 -29.23 -9.79
N TYR A 221 34.79 -29.58 -10.55
CA TYR A 221 36.18 -29.48 -10.09
C TYR A 221 36.73 -28.06 -10.07
N ASP A 222 36.20 -27.19 -10.92
CA ASP A 222 36.55 -25.77 -11.03
C ASP A 222 35.44 -24.83 -10.53
N ASP A 223 34.34 -25.37 -9.99
CA ASP A 223 33.31 -24.61 -9.28
C ASP A 223 33.91 -23.82 -8.11
N VAL A 224 33.69 -22.50 -8.09
CA VAL A 224 34.21 -21.61 -7.03
C VAL A 224 33.08 -21.22 -6.09
N VAL A 225 33.10 -21.77 -4.87
CA VAL A 225 32.14 -21.41 -3.80
C VAL A 225 32.59 -20.12 -3.10
N VAL A 226 31.69 -19.15 -2.99
CA VAL A 226 31.94 -17.86 -2.34
C VAL A 226 30.82 -17.48 -1.36
N GLN A 227 31.16 -16.57 -0.45
CA GLN A 227 30.20 -15.94 0.45
C GLN A 227 29.73 -14.57 -0.06
N GLU A 228 30.62 -13.84 -0.74
CA GLU A 228 30.32 -12.54 -1.36
C GLU A 228 30.23 -12.72 -2.89
N LEU A 229 29.11 -12.28 -3.47
CA LEU A 229 28.85 -12.36 -4.90
C LEU A 229 29.37 -11.08 -5.59
N HIS A 230 30.30 -11.24 -6.52
CA HIS A 230 30.73 -10.21 -7.45
C HIS A 230 30.27 -10.53 -8.87
N LEU A 231 29.71 -9.54 -9.56
CA LEU A 231 29.24 -9.69 -10.93
C LEU A 231 30.01 -8.74 -11.86
N PRO A 232 30.46 -9.21 -13.03
CA PRO A 232 31.04 -8.34 -14.05
C PRO A 232 29.96 -7.43 -14.66
N VAL A 233 30.30 -6.16 -14.87
CA VAL A 233 29.42 -5.21 -15.55
C VAL A 233 29.35 -5.54 -17.04
N ASN A 234 28.18 -5.35 -17.67
CA ASN A 234 27.94 -5.58 -19.10
C ASN A 234 28.20 -7.03 -19.57
N ARG A 235 27.88 -8.01 -18.73
CA ARG A 235 27.90 -9.43 -19.09
C ARG A 235 26.61 -10.09 -18.64
N ASP A 236 26.09 -10.99 -19.47
CA ASP A 236 24.92 -11.78 -19.12
C ASP A 236 25.26 -12.73 -17.95
N VAL A 237 24.34 -12.82 -16.99
CA VAL A 237 24.49 -13.68 -15.81
C VAL A 237 23.27 -14.57 -15.71
N ILE A 238 23.48 -15.88 -15.70
CA ILE A 238 22.43 -16.88 -15.50
C ILE A 238 22.47 -17.32 -14.04
N PHE A 239 21.44 -16.93 -13.29
CA PHE A 239 21.26 -17.40 -11.92
C PHE A 239 20.49 -18.72 -11.90
N LYS A 240 21.14 -19.78 -11.41
CA LYS A 240 20.47 -21.02 -10.99
C LYS A 240 20.18 -20.93 -9.49
N MET A 241 18.94 -21.11 -9.09
CA MET A 241 18.57 -20.98 -7.67
C MET A 241 18.26 -22.34 -7.08
N ARG A 242 18.87 -22.64 -5.92
CA ARG A 242 18.64 -23.87 -5.18
C ARG A 242 18.51 -23.56 -3.69
N SER A 243 17.66 -24.31 -3.01
CA SER A 243 17.51 -24.23 -1.56
C SER A 243 17.90 -25.54 -0.89
N GLN A 244 18.54 -25.43 0.27
CA GLN A 244 18.85 -26.55 1.14
C GLN A 244 17.63 -27.09 1.88
N ASP A 245 16.74 -26.20 2.32
CA ASP A 245 15.76 -26.49 3.36
C ASP A 245 14.34 -26.07 2.96
N VAL A 246 13.98 -24.80 3.12
CA VAL A 246 12.66 -24.25 2.85
C VAL A 246 12.68 -23.34 1.63
N LEU A 247 11.53 -22.82 1.21
CA LEU A 247 11.50 -21.83 0.14
C LEU A 247 12.11 -20.51 0.62
N HIS A 248 12.97 -19.94 -0.23
CA HIS A 248 13.55 -18.61 -0.05
C HIS A 248 13.28 -17.76 -1.30
N SER A 249 13.45 -16.45 -1.19
CA SER A 249 13.29 -15.51 -2.30
C SER A 249 14.48 -14.56 -2.31
N ALA A 250 15.29 -14.64 -3.36
CA ALA A 250 16.32 -13.66 -3.64
C ALA A 250 15.69 -12.46 -4.34
N TYR A 251 16.02 -11.25 -3.89
CA TYR A 251 15.54 -10.01 -4.48
C TYR A 251 16.68 -9.01 -4.59
N MET A 252 16.94 -8.56 -5.81
CA MET A 252 17.86 -7.49 -6.14
C MET A 252 17.00 -6.42 -6.84
N PRO A 253 16.53 -5.40 -6.10
CA PRO A 253 15.56 -4.43 -6.59
C PRO A 253 16.09 -3.60 -7.76
#